data_AF-A0A7C4XPH3-F1
#
_entry.id   AF-A0A7C4XPH3-F1
#
_cell.length_a   1.000
_cell.length_b   1.000
_cell.length_c   1.000
_cell.angle_alpha   90.00
_cell.angle_beta   90.00
_cell.angle_gamma   90.00
#
_symmetry.space_group_name_H-M   'P 1'
#
loop_
_entity.id
_entity.type
_entity.pdbx_description
1 polymer ?
#
loop_
_entity_poly.entity_id
_entity_poly.type
_entity_poly.pdbx_seq_one_letter_code
_entity_poly.pdbx_strand_id
1 'polypeptide(L)'
;MERKTAIICFSVFLAGALFLGCAQAPSETTPATTTPIQTSKTEEKVTCPVGSFIRTPEGEFKVTGIEKQTVAGKSMEMCCMEFSSGEIKQKFCHDMLKAELGMWGYRNAIFWTTDDETMKFYKAAEGFELDGKYCLQNYDISGKAKEKVCMYKEGSQTCMIIYDEEGKVEMEGCQ
;
A
#
# COMPACT_ATOMS: atom_id res chain seq x y z
N MET A 1 1.04 -41.89 -23.39
CA MET A 1 2.04 -41.13 -22.61
C MET A 1 1.30 -40.52 -21.42
N GLU A 2 0.90 -41.37 -20.48
CA GLU A 2 1.60 -41.69 -19.23
C GLU A 2 1.50 -40.55 -18.20
N ARG A 3 0.45 -40.63 -17.37
CA ARG A 3 0.27 -39.92 -16.10
C ARG A 3 1.19 -40.58 -15.06
N LYS A 4 2.08 -39.79 -14.44
CA LYS A 4 2.84 -40.24 -13.27
C LYS A 4 2.11 -39.81 -12.00
N THR A 5 1.51 -40.77 -11.32
CA THR A 5 0.92 -40.66 -9.99
C THR A 5 2.04 -40.73 -8.96
N ALA A 6 2.21 -39.70 -8.13
CA ALA A 6 3.15 -39.73 -7.01
C ALA A 6 2.45 -40.32 -5.78
N ILE A 7 2.98 -41.44 -5.29
CA ILE A 7 2.60 -42.09 -4.04
C ILE A 7 3.53 -41.51 -2.96
N ILE A 8 2.98 -40.79 -1.99
CA ILE A 8 3.74 -40.35 -0.81
C ILE A 8 3.40 -41.30 0.34
N CYS A 9 4.39 -42.08 0.74
CA CYS A 9 4.33 -43.03 1.85
C CYS A 9 4.21 -42.30 3.19
N PHE A 10 3.20 -42.67 3.99
CA PHE A 10 3.13 -42.35 5.40
C PHE A 10 4.06 -43.27 6.19
N SER A 11 5.20 -42.73 6.65
CA SER A 11 6.07 -43.43 7.60
C SER A 11 5.59 -43.14 9.02
N VAL A 12 4.80 -44.07 9.57
CA VAL A 12 4.49 -44.14 11.00
C VAL A 12 5.74 -44.65 11.73
N PHE A 13 6.41 -43.78 12.49
CA PHE A 13 7.40 -44.20 13.48
C PHE A 13 6.81 -44.03 14.88
N LEU A 14 6.27 -45.14 15.41
CA LEU A 14 6.20 -45.38 16.85
C LEU A 14 7.60 -45.76 17.33
N ALA A 15 8.20 -44.93 18.18
CA ALA A 15 9.28 -45.37 19.06
C ALA A 15 9.20 -44.56 20.35
N GLY A 16 8.85 -45.27 21.43
CA GLY A 16 8.76 -44.71 22.76
C GLY A 16 10.13 -44.38 23.33
N ALA A 17 10.18 -43.29 24.08
CA ALA A 17 11.21 -43.05 25.08
C ALA A 17 10.52 -42.48 26.31
N LEU A 18 10.38 -43.32 27.34
CA LEU A 18 10.09 -42.92 28.70
C LEU A 18 11.20 -41.98 29.18
N PHE A 19 10.93 -40.68 29.16
CA PHE A 19 11.67 -39.72 29.95
C PHE A 19 10.83 -39.37 31.19
N LEU A 20 11.19 -39.99 32.31
CA LEU A 20 10.95 -39.43 33.63
C LEU A 20 11.80 -38.16 33.74
N GLY A 21 11.15 -37.00 33.76
CA GLY A 21 11.81 -35.70 33.92
C GLY A 21 10.92 -34.74 34.69
N CYS A 22 11.36 -34.44 35.92
CA CYS A 22 10.94 -33.41 36.88
C CYS A 22 9.71 -32.54 36.56
N ALA A 23 8.68 -32.70 37.39
CA ALA A 23 7.65 -31.69 37.59
C ALA A 23 8.29 -30.36 38.02
N GLN A 24 8.22 -29.35 37.17
CA GLN A 24 8.42 -27.95 37.55
C GLN A 24 7.08 -27.37 38.00
N ALA A 25 7.08 -26.76 39.17
CA ALA A 25 5.95 -26.05 39.74
C ALA A 25 5.40 -25.00 38.76
N PRO A 26 4.09 -24.71 38.77
CA PRO A 26 3.53 -23.62 37.99
C PRO A 26 4.10 -22.30 38.50
N SER A 27 5.04 -21.72 37.77
CA SER A 27 5.37 -20.31 37.90
C SER A 27 4.18 -19.56 37.32
N GLU A 28 3.45 -18.83 38.16
CA GLU A 28 2.47 -17.84 37.71
C GLU A 28 3.20 -16.80 36.85
N THR A 29 3.22 -17.02 35.54
CA THR A 29 3.59 -15.99 34.58
C THR A 29 2.38 -15.08 34.44
N THR A 30 2.36 -14.03 35.24
CA THR A 30 1.52 -12.85 35.00
C THR A 30 1.71 -12.46 33.53
N PRO A 31 0.64 -12.41 32.71
CA PRO A 31 0.74 -11.83 31.39
C PRO A 31 1.19 -10.38 31.58
N ALA A 32 2.40 -10.06 31.10
CA ALA A 32 2.75 -8.68 30.87
C ALA A 32 1.75 -8.18 29.83
N THR A 33 0.73 -7.46 30.30
CA THR A 33 -0.14 -6.65 29.45
C THR A 33 0.78 -5.60 28.82
N THR A 34 1.32 -5.93 27.66
CA THR A 34 2.02 -4.99 26.80
C THR A 34 0.95 -4.02 26.31
N THR A 35 0.75 -2.95 27.07
CA THR A 35 -0.03 -1.80 26.60
C THR A 35 0.56 -1.41 25.25
N PRO A 36 -0.20 -1.44 24.15
CA PRO A 36 0.29 -0.92 22.89
C PRO A 36 0.64 0.54 23.14
N ILE A 37 1.92 0.88 22.97
CA ILE A 37 2.36 2.26 22.91
C ILE A 37 1.72 2.82 21.65
N GLN A 38 0.50 3.35 21.80
CA GLN A 38 -0.12 4.21 20.80
C GLN A 38 0.69 5.51 20.82
N THR A 39 1.80 5.49 20.10
CA THR A 39 2.49 6.70 19.68
C THR A 39 1.50 7.42 18.77
N SER A 40 0.69 8.32 19.33
CA SER A 40 -0.13 9.24 18.55
C SER A 40 0.82 10.18 17.81
N LYS A 41 1.31 9.73 16.65
CA LYS A 41 2.12 10.54 15.75
C LYS A 41 1.23 11.71 15.34
N THR A 42 1.58 12.93 15.76
CA THR A 42 0.88 14.15 15.35
C THR A 42 0.88 14.19 13.83
N GLU A 43 -0.29 14.02 13.21
CA GLU A 43 -0.41 14.05 11.76
C GLU A 43 -0.08 15.47 11.26
N GLU A 44 1.00 15.61 10.48
CA GLU A 44 1.37 16.89 9.88
C GLU A 44 0.39 17.21 8.75
N LYS A 45 -0.40 18.28 8.94
CA LYS A 45 -1.37 18.73 7.95
C LYS A 45 -0.71 19.62 6.89
N VAL A 46 -0.82 19.25 5.63
CA VAL A 46 -0.35 20.01 4.46
C VAL A 46 -1.43 21.00 4.01
N THR A 47 -1.03 22.22 3.65
CA THR A 47 -1.94 23.23 3.10
C THR A 47 -2.12 23.04 1.59
N CYS A 48 -3.26 23.46 1.04
CA CYS A 48 -3.52 23.46 -0.41
C CYS A 48 -3.45 24.89 -0.97
N PRO A 49 -2.27 25.38 -1.40
CA PRO A 49 -2.09 26.74 -1.88
C PRO A 49 -2.61 26.91 -3.32
N VAL A 50 -3.93 26.96 -3.49
CA VAL A 50 -4.59 27.08 -4.80
C VAL A 50 -4.06 28.28 -5.59
N GLY A 51 -3.74 28.05 -6.86
CA GLY A 51 -3.16 29.04 -7.78
C GLY A 51 -1.64 29.17 -7.70
N SER A 52 -1.00 28.52 -6.73
CA SER A 52 0.46 28.46 -6.65
C SER A 52 1.05 27.37 -7.56
N PHE A 53 2.37 27.34 -7.66
CA PHE A 53 3.12 26.36 -8.44
C PHE A 53 4.08 25.58 -7.53
N ILE A 54 4.11 24.26 -7.68
CA ILE A 54 5.02 23.36 -6.99
C ILE A 54 6.06 22.89 -8.01
N ARG A 55 7.33 23.10 -7.69
CA ARG A 55 8.44 22.65 -8.55
C ARG A 55 8.98 21.32 -8.05
N THR A 56 9.04 20.38 -8.98
CA THR A 56 9.60 19.04 -8.80
C THR A 56 10.73 18.85 -9.82
N PRO A 57 11.61 17.86 -9.66
CA PRO A 57 12.56 17.48 -10.71
C PRO A 57 11.90 17.17 -12.06
N GLU A 58 10.66 16.70 -12.05
CA GLU A 58 9.88 16.32 -13.23
C GLU A 58 9.22 17.52 -13.95
N GLY A 59 9.03 18.64 -13.25
CA GLY A 59 8.41 19.84 -13.80
C GLY A 59 7.70 20.73 -12.79
N GLU A 60 6.96 21.71 -13.31
CA GLU A 60 6.19 22.66 -12.52
C GLU A 60 4.69 22.31 -12.55
N PHE A 61 4.13 21.98 -11.38
CA PHE A 61 2.71 21.65 -11.21
C PHE A 61 1.95 22.87 -10.71
N LYS A 62 0.85 23.23 -11.36
CA LYS A 62 -0.06 24.28 -10.89
C LYS A 62 -1.10 23.69 -9.95
N VAL A 63 -1.21 24.20 -8.72
CA VAL A 63 -2.25 23.77 -7.78
C VAL A 63 -3.60 24.34 -8.24
N THR A 64 -4.52 23.47 -8.65
CA THR A 64 -5.78 23.85 -9.28
C THR A 64 -6.93 24.03 -8.30
N GLY A 65 -6.93 23.29 -7.19
CA GLY A 65 -8.03 23.39 -6.23
C GLY A 65 -8.12 22.21 -5.27
N ILE A 66 -9.20 22.20 -4.50
CA ILE A 66 -9.64 21.05 -3.72
C ILE A 66 -10.76 20.37 -4.49
N GLU A 67 -10.66 19.07 -4.67
CA GLU A 67 -11.65 18.27 -5.39
C GLU A 67 -12.10 17.08 -4.57
N LYS A 68 -13.38 16.72 -4.71
CA LYS A 68 -13.92 15.49 -4.12
C LYS A 68 -13.54 14.30 -5.00
N GLN A 69 -12.71 13.42 -4.46
CA GLN A 69 -12.18 12.25 -5.14
C GLN A 69 -12.60 10.97 -4.43
N THR A 70 -12.46 9.83 -5.11
CA THR A 70 -12.68 8.50 -4.51
C THR A 70 -11.38 7.70 -4.55
N VAL A 71 -10.92 7.26 -3.38
CA VAL A 71 -9.72 6.45 -3.17
C VAL A 71 -10.12 5.20 -2.39
N ALA A 72 -9.80 4.01 -2.91
CA ALA A 72 -10.17 2.74 -2.26
C ALA A 72 -11.65 2.66 -1.84
N GLY A 73 -12.54 3.16 -2.70
CA GLY A 73 -14.00 3.20 -2.46
C GLY A 73 -14.48 4.27 -1.48
N LYS A 74 -13.59 5.06 -0.87
CA LYS A 74 -13.94 6.14 0.07
C LYS A 74 -13.84 7.50 -0.60
N SER A 75 -14.86 8.32 -0.39
CA SER A 75 -14.86 9.69 -0.92
C SER A 75 -14.19 10.66 0.06
N MET A 76 -13.31 11.52 -0.45
CA MET A 76 -12.58 12.52 0.33
C MET A 76 -12.23 13.76 -0.49
N GLU A 77 -12.02 14.88 0.20
CA GLU A 77 -11.49 16.11 -0.41
C GLU A 77 -9.97 16.02 -0.52
N MET A 78 -9.44 16.28 -1.72
CA MET A 78 -8.01 16.18 -2.03
C MET A 78 -7.53 17.46 -2.70
N CYS A 79 -6.33 17.90 -2.37
CA CYS A 79 -5.67 18.99 -3.08
C CYS A 79 -5.16 18.47 -4.41
N CYS A 80 -5.58 19.09 -5.52
CA CYS A 80 -5.21 18.69 -6.86
C CYS A 80 -4.29 19.73 -7.51
N MET A 81 -3.38 19.23 -8.34
CA MET A 81 -2.45 20.00 -9.14
C MET A 81 -2.33 19.38 -10.53
N GLU A 82 -2.07 20.22 -11.52
CA GLU A 82 -1.98 19.81 -12.91
C GLU A 82 -0.64 20.22 -13.50
N PHE A 83 -0.12 19.36 -14.36
CA PHE A 83 1.07 19.56 -15.16
C PHE A 83 0.73 19.31 -16.62
N SER A 84 1.38 20.05 -17.53
CA SER A 84 1.25 19.84 -18.96
C SER A 84 2.62 19.99 -19.60
N SER A 85 3.01 19.01 -20.42
CA SER A 85 4.23 19.06 -21.22
C SER A 85 3.94 18.46 -22.59
N GLY A 86 3.92 19.32 -23.61
CA GLY A 86 3.45 18.95 -24.93
C GLY A 86 1.97 18.53 -24.89
N GLU A 87 1.69 17.33 -25.40
CA GLU A 87 0.34 16.75 -25.44
C GLU A 87 -0.03 16.03 -24.13
N ILE A 88 0.97 15.67 -23.33
CA ILE A 88 0.75 14.95 -22.07
C ILE A 88 0.25 15.93 -21.02
N LYS A 89 -0.92 15.63 -20.45
CA LYS A 89 -1.40 16.28 -19.22
C LYS A 89 -1.43 15.27 -18.10
N GLN A 90 -0.98 15.70 -16.94
CA GLN A 90 -1.01 14.92 -15.73
C GLN A 90 -1.76 15.70 -14.67
N LYS A 91 -2.51 14.97 -13.85
CA LYS A 91 -3.18 15.54 -12.70
C LYS A 91 -2.86 14.68 -11.50
N PHE A 92 -2.42 15.34 -10.45
CA PHE A 92 -2.08 14.72 -9.20
C PHE A 92 -2.98 15.26 -8.12
N CYS A 93 -3.61 14.39 -7.34
CA CYS A 93 -4.43 14.77 -6.20
C CYS A 93 -3.91 14.06 -4.95
N HIS A 94 -3.77 14.75 -3.84
CA HIS A 94 -3.34 14.17 -2.56
C HIS A 94 -4.20 14.64 -1.40
N ASP A 95 -4.28 13.83 -0.34
CA ASP A 95 -4.84 14.30 0.92
C ASP A 95 -3.87 15.25 1.62
N MET A 96 -4.37 15.97 2.62
CA MET A 96 -3.59 16.95 3.36
C MET A 96 -2.73 16.29 4.45
N LEU A 97 -2.40 15.00 4.36
CA LEU A 97 -1.76 14.26 5.43
C LEU A 97 -0.54 13.52 4.92
N LYS A 98 0.59 13.71 5.60
CA LYS A 98 1.83 13.04 5.22
C LYS A 98 1.85 11.59 5.71
N ALA A 99 2.44 10.72 4.91
CA ALA A 99 2.76 9.34 5.27
C ALA A 99 4.21 9.01 4.88
N GLU A 100 4.89 8.26 5.75
CA GLU A 100 6.30 7.89 5.55
C GLU A 100 6.50 6.98 4.34
N LEU A 101 5.59 6.02 4.14
CA LEU A 101 5.58 5.12 2.98
C LEU A 101 4.64 5.61 1.87
N GLY A 102 4.08 6.80 2.02
CA GLY A 102 3.10 7.36 1.10
C GLY A 102 3.67 7.66 -0.28
N MET A 103 2.86 7.55 -1.33
CA MET A 103 3.22 7.99 -2.67
C MET A 103 3.51 9.49 -2.63
N TRP A 104 4.74 9.85 -2.98
CA TRP A 104 5.28 11.21 -2.84
C TRP A 104 5.13 11.80 -1.41
N GLY A 105 5.10 10.93 -0.39
CA GLY A 105 4.98 11.31 1.01
C GLY A 105 3.55 11.58 1.48
N TYR A 106 2.52 11.25 0.70
CA TYR A 106 1.12 11.47 1.06
C TYR A 106 0.40 10.18 1.41
N ARG A 107 -0.49 10.26 2.41
CA ARG A 107 -1.24 9.11 2.91
C ARG A 107 -2.27 8.59 1.92
N ASN A 108 -2.94 9.49 1.22
CA ASN A 108 -3.82 9.14 0.11
C ASN A 108 -3.47 10.02 -1.09
N ALA A 109 -3.37 9.40 -2.25
CA ALA A 109 -2.98 10.12 -3.45
C ALA A 109 -3.51 9.43 -4.71
N ILE A 110 -3.80 10.22 -5.75
CA ILE A 110 -4.28 9.74 -7.05
C ILE A 110 -3.42 10.39 -8.12
N PHE A 111 -2.95 9.57 -9.05
CA PHE A 111 -2.29 10.01 -10.27
C PHE A 111 -3.20 9.74 -11.47
N TRP A 112 -3.50 10.81 -12.18
CA TRP A 112 -4.25 10.81 -13.43
C TRP A 112 -3.31 11.20 -14.58
N THR A 113 -3.52 10.58 -15.73
CA THR A 113 -2.82 10.95 -16.96
C THR A 113 -3.80 11.00 -18.11
N THR A 114 -3.44 11.69 -19.19
CA THR A 114 -4.26 11.75 -20.40
C THR A 114 -4.03 10.52 -21.26
N ASP A 115 -5.12 10.04 -21.84
CA ASP A 115 -5.07 9.17 -23.01
C ASP A 115 -4.69 10.01 -24.25
N ASP A 116 -3.69 9.55 -25.00
CA ASP A 116 -3.19 10.24 -26.19
C ASP A 116 -4.21 10.26 -27.33
N GLU A 117 -5.13 9.27 -27.39
CA GLU A 117 -6.14 9.20 -28.44
C GLU A 117 -7.33 10.14 -28.17
N THR A 118 -7.87 10.10 -26.95
CA THR A 118 -9.08 10.87 -26.59
C THR A 118 -8.81 12.19 -25.89
N MET A 119 -7.56 12.43 -25.46
CA MET A 119 -7.13 13.58 -24.66
C MET A 119 -7.89 13.71 -23.32
N LYS A 120 -8.51 12.63 -22.84
CA LYS A 120 -9.25 12.59 -21.57
C LYS A 120 -8.37 12.04 -20.47
N PHE A 121 -8.55 12.56 -19.26
CA PHE A 121 -7.92 11.98 -18.08
C PHE A 121 -8.51 10.60 -17.76
N TYR A 122 -7.64 9.64 -17.47
CA TYR A 122 -7.98 8.41 -16.79
C TYR A 122 -7.13 8.28 -15.52
N LYS A 123 -7.65 7.55 -14.54
CA LYS A 123 -6.93 7.25 -13.30
C LYS A 123 -5.88 6.20 -13.63
N ALA A 124 -4.61 6.53 -13.51
CA ALA A 124 -3.52 5.59 -13.80
C ALA A 124 -3.07 4.87 -12.53
N ALA A 125 -3.07 5.55 -11.39
CA ALA A 125 -2.75 4.95 -10.11
C ALA A 125 -3.47 5.66 -8.95
N GLU A 126 -3.68 4.95 -7.85
CA GLU A 126 -3.98 5.55 -6.56
C GLU A 126 -3.22 4.84 -5.46
N GLY A 127 -2.85 5.56 -4.41
CA GLY A 127 -2.28 4.98 -3.22
C GLY A 127 -3.03 5.39 -1.97
N PHE A 128 -3.10 4.47 -1.01
CA PHE A 128 -3.98 4.54 0.15
C PHE A 128 -3.50 3.63 1.28
N GLU A 129 -3.91 3.93 2.50
CA GLU A 129 -3.67 3.06 3.63
C GLU A 129 -4.74 1.96 3.76
N LEU A 130 -4.28 0.73 4.00
CA LEU A 130 -5.10 -0.44 4.28
C LEU A 130 -4.42 -1.30 5.34
N ASP A 131 -5.09 -1.51 6.47
CA ASP A 131 -4.63 -2.38 7.57
C ASP A 131 -3.18 -2.12 8.03
N GLY A 132 -2.82 -0.85 8.18
CA GLY A 132 -1.49 -0.41 8.59
C GLY A 132 -0.41 -0.51 7.50
N LYS A 133 -0.79 -0.84 6.27
CA LYS A 133 0.09 -0.88 5.08
C LYS A 133 -0.26 0.27 4.16
N TYR A 134 0.72 0.78 3.42
CA TYR A 134 0.48 1.69 2.31
C TYR A 134 0.38 0.89 1.01
N CYS A 135 -0.76 0.94 0.35
CA CYS A 135 -1.01 0.24 -0.91
C CYS A 135 -1.00 1.21 -2.09
N LEU A 136 -0.44 0.77 -3.21
CA LEU A 136 -0.51 1.39 -4.53
C LEU A 136 -1.29 0.46 -5.44
N GLN A 137 -2.33 0.97 -6.09
CA GLN A 137 -3.14 0.28 -7.08
C GLN A 137 -2.97 0.95 -8.43
N ASN A 138 -2.45 0.20 -9.40
CA ASN A 138 -2.33 0.62 -10.79
C ASN A 138 -3.58 0.22 -11.58
N TYR A 139 -3.97 1.06 -12.53
CA TYR A 139 -5.14 0.88 -13.39
C TYR A 139 -4.75 0.98 -14.87
N ASP A 140 -5.51 0.32 -15.72
CA ASP A 140 -5.46 0.52 -17.16
C ASP A 140 -6.31 1.72 -17.62
N ILE A 141 -6.22 2.05 -18.91
CA ILE A 141 -6.99 3.15 -19.51
C ILE A 141 -8.51 2.99 -19.41
N SER A 142 -9.01 1.76 -19.29
CA SER A 142 -10.44 1.46 -19.09
C SER A 142 -10.87 1.60 -17.63
N GLY A 143 -9.91 1.80 -16.71
CA GLY A 143 -10.13 1.85 -15.27
C GLY A 143 -10.12 0.47 -14.59
N LYS A 144 -9.69 -0.59 -15.28
CA LYS A 144 -9.53 -1.91 -14.67
C LYS A 144 -8.24 -1.94 -13.84
N ALA A 145 -8.33 -2.42 -12.61
CA ALA A 145 -7.18 -2.68 -11.75
C ALA A 145 -6.23 -3.71 -12.40
N LYS A 146 -4.93 -3.41 -12.45
CA LYS A 146 -3.89 -4.32 -12.98
C LYS A 146 -3.02 -4.96 -11.90
N GLU A 147 -2.52 -4.13 -11.00
CA GLU A 147 -1.52 -4.55 -10.03
C GLU A 147 -1.73 -3.77 -8.74
N LYS A 148 -1.64 -4.47 -7.62
CA LYS A 148 -1.68 -3.85 -6.29
C LYS A 148 -0.43 -4.25 -5.53
N VAL A 149 0.26 -3.25 -5.01
CA VAL A 149 1.46 -3.45 -4.18
C VAL A 149 1.25 -2.76 -2.85
N CYS A 150 1.43 -3.47 -1.74
CA CYS A 150 1.34 -2.89 -0.40
C CYS A 150 2.67 -2.96 0.31
N MET A 151 3.05 -1.87 0.97
CA MET A 151 4.29 -1.70 1.71
C MET A 151 4.02 -1.51 3.20
N TYR A 152 4.87 -2.07 4.05
CA TYR A 152 4.80 -1.88 5.50
C TYR A 152 6.19 -1.90 6.13
N LYS A 153 6.29 -1.43 7.37
CA LYS A 153 7.53 -1.49 8.15
C LYS A 153 7.52 -2.69 9.09
N GLU A 154 8.62 -3.44 9.12
CA GLU A 154 8.89 -4.47 10.13
C GLU A 154 10.23 -4.14 10.78
N GLY A 155 10.16 -3.53 11.97
CA GLY A 155 11.34 -2.93 12.60
C GLY A 155 11.95 -1.83 11.71
N SER A 156 13.21 -2.00 11.30
CA SER A 156 13.90 -1.07 10.38
C SER A 156 13.70 -1.41 8.90
N GLN A 157 13.18 -2.59 8.59
CA GLN A 157 13.03 -3.07 7.21
C GLN A 157 11.74 -2.55 6.57
N THR A 158 11.77 -2.39 5.25
CA THR A 158 10.56 -2.14 4.46
C THR A 158 10.17 -3.43 3.76
N CYS A 159 8.96 -3.89 4.05
CA CYS A 159 8.40 -5.08 3.43
C CYS A 159 7.39 -4.70 2.35
N MET A 160 7.25 -5.55 1.35
CA MET A 160 6.39 -5.37 0.20
C MET A 160 5.60 -6.65 -0.05
N ILE A 161 4.31 -6.50 -0.36
CA ILE A 161 3.39 -7.55 -0.78
C ILE A 161 2.85 -7.17 -2.15
N ILE A 162 3.03 -8.03 -3.15
CA ILE A 162 2.47 -7.87 -4.49
C ILE A 162 1.27 -8.79 -4.60
N TYR A 163 0.16 -8.23 -5.07
CA TYR A 163 -1.07 -8.97 -5.33
C TYR A 163 -1.32 -9.05 -6.84
N ASP A 164 -1.81 -10.21 -7.28
CA ASP A 164 -2.30 -10.42 -8.63
C ASP A 164 -3.62 -9.67 -8.89
N GLU A 165 -4.14 -9.77 -10.13
CA GLU A 165 -5.42 -9.18 -10.53
C GLU A 165 -6.63 -9.73 -9.74
N GLU A 166 -6.52 -10.93 -9.15
CA GLU A 166 -7.57 -11.53 -8.32
C GLU A 166 -7.45 -11.11 -6.84
N GLY A 167 -6.41 -10.36 -6.49
CA GLY A 167 -6.11 -9.93 -5.13
C GLY A 167 -5.45 -10.99 -4.26
N LYS A 168 -4.87 -12.05 -4.84
CA LYS A 168 -4.07 -13.05 -4.13
C LYS A 168 -2.62 -12.59 -4.05
N VAL A 169 -1.94 -12.99 -2.98
CA VAL A 169 -0.51 -12.68 -2.80
C VAL A 169 0.31 -13.49 -3.81
N GLU A 170 1.03 -12.78 -4.67
CA GLU A 170 1.98 -13.35 -5.62
C GLU A 170 3.38 -13.41 -5.00
N MET A 171 3.77 -12.38 -4.25
CA MET A 171 5.09 -12.26 -3.64
C MET A 171 5.03 -11.43 -2.35
N GLU A 172 5.82 -11.80 -1.35
CA GLU A 172 6.06 -11.02 -0.14
C GLU A 172 7.55 -11.08 0.23
N GLY A 173 8.14 -9.93 0.57
CA GLY A 173 9.55 -9.85 0.95
C GLY A 173 9.93 -8.53 1.60
N CYS A 174 11.02 -8.54 2.38
CA CYS A 174 11.54 -7.37 3.09
C CYS A 174 12.94 -7.01 2.62
N GLN A 175 13.22 -5.70 2.57
CA GLN A 175 14.55 -5.13 2.30
C GLN A 175 15.03 -4.30 3.49
#